data_AF-A0A7W2M8L3-F1
#
_entry.id   AF-A0A7W2M8L3-F1
#
_cell.length_a   1.000
_cell.length_b   1.000
_cell.length_c   1.000
_cell.angle_alpha   90.00
_cell.angle_beta   90.00
_cell.angle_gamma   90.00
#
_symmetry.space_group_name_H-M   'P 1'
#
loop_
_entity.id
_entity.type
_entity.pdbx_description
1 polymer ?
#
loop_
_entity_poly.entity_id
_entity_poly.type
_entity_poly.pdbx_seq_one_letter_code
_entity_poly.pdbx_strand_id
1 'polypeptide(L)' 'MTDSGIDIIVMIFLCIVGLFIYFLPTIIASGRNSTATFLIFLVNLFGGWTVALWIFVFIWAFCAKKK' A
#
# COMPACT_ATOMS: atom_id res chain seq x y z
N MET A 1 0.49 -13.86 -32.98
CA MET A 1 -0.66 -14.48 -32.27
C MET A 1 -0.27 -15.04 -30.89
N THR A 2 1.00 -14.91 -30.44
CA THR A 2 1.47 -15.34 -29.11
C THR A 2 1.71 -14.18 -28.13
N ASP A 3 1.57 -12.93 -28.58
CA ASP A 3 1.92 -11.74 -27.79
C ASP A 3 0.87 -11.41 -26.71
N SER A 4 -0.42 -11.65 -27.01
CA SER A 4 -1.53 -11.34 -26.11
C SER A 4 -1.50 -12.09 -24.78
N GLY A 5 -0.95 -13.31 -24.75
CA GLY A 5 -0.85 -14.10 -23.52
C GLY A 5 0.21 -13.55 -22.55
N ILE A 6 1.35 -13.11 -23.08
CA ILE A 6 2.43 -12.52 -22.29
C ILE A 6 2.01 -11.14 -21.75
N ASP A 7 1.33 -10.34 -22.57
CA ASP A 7 0.85 -9.02 -22.18
C ASP A 7 -0.08 -9.09 -20.96
N ILE A 8 -0.98 -10.06 -20.92
CA ILE A 8 -1.90 -10.26 -19.79
C ILE A 8 -1.13 -10.66 -18.52
N ILE A 9 -0.15 -11.56 -18.64
CA ILE A 9 0.67 -12.00 -17.49
C ILE A 9 1.46 -10.82 -16.93
N VAL A 10 2.08 -10.01 -17.79
CA VAL A 10 2.81 -8.81 -17.39
C VAL A 10 1.88 -7.81 -16.70
N MET A 11 0.68 -7.59 -17.24
CA MET A 11 -0.31 -6.69 -16.64
C MET A 11 -0.72 -7.17 -15.24
N ILE A 12 -1.05 -8.46 -15.07
CA ILE A 12 -1.40 -9.03 -13.76
C ILE A 12 -0.24 -8.86 -12.77
N PHE A 13 0.99 -9.15 -13.20
CA PHE A 13 2.17 -8.99 -12.37
C PHE A 13 2.34 -7.53 -11.90
N LEU A 14 2.22 -6.57 -12.82
CA LEU A 14 2.29 -5.14 -12.49
C LEU A 14 1.17 -4.71 -11.54
N CYS A 15 -0.06 -5.20 -11.71
CA CYS A 15 -1.16 -4.94 -10.79
C CYS A 15 -0.88 -5.46 -9.38
N ILE A 16 -0.33 -6.68 -9.26
CA ILE A 16 0.04 -7.26 -7.96
C ILE A 16 1.12 -6.42 -7.29
N VAL A 17 2.20 -6.09 -8.01
CA VAL A 17 3.29 -5.24 -7.49
C VAL A 17 2.76 -3.87 -7.08
N GLY A 18 1.92 -3.25 -7.91
CA GLY A 18 1.27 -1.99 -7.59
C GLY A 18 0.41 -2.05 -6.33
N LEU A 19 -0.32 -3.15 -6.12
CA LEU A 19 -1.11 -3.37 -4.91
C LEU A 19 -0.22 -3.48 -3.65
N PHE A 20 0.91 -4.18 -3.75
CA PHE A 20 1.88 -4.27 -2.65
C PHE A 20 2.46 -2.89 -2.29
N ILE A 21 2.81 -2.09 -3.30
CA ILE A 21 3.29 -0.73 -3.09
C ILE A 21 2.18 0.12 -2.46
N TYR A 22 0.95 0.03 -2.96
CA TYR A 22 -0.18 0.79 -2.42
C TYR A 22 -0.42 0.52 -0.93
N PHE A 23 -0.30 -0.75 -0.49
CA PHE A 23 -0.49 -1.13 0.92
C PHE A 23 0.79 -1.04 1.77
N LEU A 24 1.91 -0.57 1.23
CA LEU A 24 3.17 -0.45 1.95
C LEU A 24 3.07 0.31 3.29
N PRO A 25 2.35 1.45 3.42
CA PRO A 25 2.15 2.13 4.71
C PRO A 25 1.51 1.23 5.76
N THR A 26 0.49 0.46 5.35
CA THR A 26 -0.22 -0.47 6.23
C THR A 26 0.69 -1.62 6.66
N ILE A 27 1.47 -2.18 5.73
CA ILE A 27 2.41 -3.27 6.01
C ILE A 27 3.45 -2.82 7.04
N ILE A 28 4.00 -1.61 6.88
CA ILE A 28 4.99 -1.05 7.81
C ILE A 28 4.38 -0.82 9.19
N ALA A 29 3.18 -0.22 9.27
CA ALA A 29 2.50 0.00 10.53
C ALA A 29 2.21 -1.32 11.28
N SER A 30 1.76 -2.33 10.53
CA SER A 30 1.47 -3.68 11.05
C SER A 30 2.74 -4.38 11.55
N GLY A 31 3.81 -4.42 10.76
CA GLY A 31 5.09 -5.01 11.17
C GLY A 31 5.71 -4.31 12.37
N ARG A 32 5.41 -3.02 12.55
CA ARG A 32 5.83 -2.24 13.72
C ARG A 32 4.91 -2.42 14.93
N ASN A 33 3.81 -3.18 14.87
CA ASN A 33 2.81 -3.26 15.94
C ASN A 33 2.35 -1.87 16.42
N SER A 34 2.11 -0.95 15.48
CA SER A 34 1.66 0.38 15.84
C SER A 34 0.22 0.38 16.37
N THR A 35 -0.07 1.28 17.32
CA THR A 35 -1.45 1.50 17.79
C THR A 35 -2.35 2.02 16.68
N ALA A 36 -1.78 2.73 15.70
CA ALA A 36 -2.50 3.38 14.62
C ALA A 36 -2.69 2.47 13.38
N THR A 37 -2.24 1.20 13.38
CA THR A 37 -2.28 0.33 12.20
C THR A 37 -3.65 0.26 11.54
N PHE A 38 -4.73 0.14 12.32
CA PHE A 38 -6.09 0.09 11.80
C PHE A 38 -6.51 1.42 11.15
N LEU A 39 -6.17 2.56 11.75
CA LEU A 39 -6.44 3.87 11.15
C LEU A 39 -5.61 4.10 9.89
N ILE A 40 -4.33 3.74 9.90
CA ILE A 40 -3.45 3.83 8.73
C ILE A 40 -4.02 3.00 7.59
N PHE A 41 -4.51 1.79 7.85
CA PHE A 41 -5.19 0.96 6.86
C PHE A 41 -6.42 1.65 6.27
N LEU A 42 -7.31 2.19 7.12
CA LEU A 42 -8.52 2.89 6.67
C LEU A 42 -8.20 4.12 5.82
N VAL A 43 -7.29 4.99 6.29
CA VAL A 43 -6.92 6.21 5.55
C VAL A 43 -6.19 5.84 4.25
N ASN A 44 -5.35 4.80 4.26
CA ASN A 44 -4.72 4.29 3.04
C ASN A 44 -5.75 3.71 2.06
N LEU A 45 -6.77 2.97 2.53
CA LEU A 45 -7.79 2.37 1.67
C LEU A 45 -8.66 3.43 0.99
N PHE A 46 -9.14 4.43 1.74
CA PHE A 46 -10.06 5.45 1.24
C PHE A 46 -9.39 6.70 0.67
N GLY A 47 -8.15 7.00 1.08
CA GLY A 47 -7.42 8.23 0.72
C GLY A 47 -6.11 8.01 -0.02
N GLY A 48 -5.59 6.77 -0.05
CA GLY A 48 -4.31 6.44 -0.69
C GLY A 48 -4.29 6.63 -2.21
N TRP A 49 -5.44 6.85 -2.84
CA TRP A 49 -5.55 7.24 -4.25
C TRP A 49 -5.02 8.66 -4.52
N THR A 50 -4.79 9.47 -3.48
CA THR A 50 -4.07 10.73 -3.61
C THR A 50 -2.62 10.56 -3.13
N VAL A 51 -1.65 10.98 -3.95
CA VAL A 51 -0.22 10.86 -3.61
C VAL A 51 0.11 11.59 -2.30
N ALA A 52 -0.51 12.75 -2.06
CA ALA A 52 -0.31 13.51 -0.83
C ALA A 52 -0.77 12.75 0.42
N LEU A 53 -1.98 12.17 0.43
CA LEU A 53 -2.44 11.39 1.59
C LEU A 53 -1.66 10.09 1.73
N TRP A 54 -1.27 9.46 0.62
CA TRP A 54 -0.43 8.26 0.65
C TRP A 54 0.91 8.52 1.34
N ILE A 55 1.60 9.62 0.98
CA ILE A 55 2.84 10.04 1.64
C ILE A 55 2.59 10.37 3.12
N PHE A 56 1.49 11.07 3.42
CA PHE A 56 1.13 11.39 4.81
C PHE A 56 0.96 10.13 5.67
N VAL A 57 0.17 9.14 5.22
CA VAL A 57 0.01 7.88 5.97
C VAL A 57 1.29 7.04 5.99
N PHE A 58 2.12 7.13 4.96
CA PHE A 58 3.42 6.49 4.94
C PHE A 58 4.32 7.04 6.05
N ILE A 59 4.44 8.36 6.18
CA ILE A 59 5.17 9.00 7.28
C ILE A 59 4.53 8.63 8.63
N TRP A 60 3.21 8.64 8.72
CA TRP A 60 2.50 8.26 9.95
C TRP A 60 2.78 6.83 10.37
N ALA A 61 2.91 5.88 9.43
CA ALA A 61 3.31 4.49 9.72
C ALA A 61 4.69 4.39 10.39
N PHE A 62 5.58 5.35 10.17
CA PHE A 62 6.87 5.41 10.86
C PHE A 62 6.84 6.19 12.17
N CYS A 63 5.98 7.19 12.30
CA CYS A 63 5.93 8.05 13.49
C CYS A 63 4.97 7.55 14.57
N ALA A 64 4.00 6.70 14.23
CA ALA A 64 2.99 6.25 15.18
C ALA A 64 3.60 5.41 16.31
N LYS A 65 3.08 5.61 17.53
CA LYS A 65 3.55 4.90 18.72
C LYS A 65 3.36 3.38 18.54
N LYS A 66 4.33 2.63 19.04
CA LYS A 66 4.22 1.18 19.21
C LYS A 66 3.20 0.90 20.33
N LYS A 67 2.37 -0.12 20.14
CA LYS A 67 1.56 -0.69 21.22
C LYS A 67 2.46 -1.36 22.26
#